data_AF-A0A7I9WNV6-F1
#
_entry.id   AF-A0A7I9WNV6-F1
#
_cell.length_a   1.000
_cell.length_b   1.000
_cell.length_c   1.000
_cell.angle_alpha   90.00
_cell.angle_beta   90.00
_cell.angle_gamma   90.00
#
_symmetry.space_group_name_H-M   'P 1'
#
loop_
_entity.id
_entity.type
_entity.pdbx_description
1 polymer ?
#
loop_
_entity_poly.entity_id
_entity_poly.type
_entity_poly.pdbx_seq_one_letter_code
_entity_poly.pdbx_strand_id
1 'polypeptide(L)' 'MTVLVTRSDGGTDEFARYGDRYVKLGDGSLEINRVGAQQPTRYPAGDWTTVSGDEKRSHRGLFRRTR' A
#
# COMPACT_ATOMS: atom_id res chain seq x y z
N MET A 1 -10.88 2.85 -9.22
CA MET A 1 -9.60 2.13 -9.43
C MET A 1 -9.51 1.06 -8.37
N THR A 2 -9.06 -0.13 -8.76
CA THR A 2 -8.92 -1.31 -7.89
C THR A 2 -7.44 -1.49 -7.55
N VAL A 3 -7.14 -1.84 -6.29
CA VAL A 3 -5.79 -2.26 -5.90
C VAL A 3 -5.71 -3.78 -5.92
N LEU A 4 -4.72 -4.32 -6.62
CA LEU A 4 -4.43 -5.74 -6.71
C LEU A 4 -3.06 -6.01 -6.09
N VAL A 5 -3.00 -6.96 -5.17
CA VAL A 5 -1.75 -7.40 -4.51
C VAL A 5 -1.51 -8.86 -4.88
N THR A 6 -0.40 -9.14 -5.54
CA THR A 6 0.09 -10.51 -5.73
C THR A 6 0.94 -10.88 -4.53
N ARG A 7 0.49 -11.89 -3.81
CA ARG A 7 1.17 -12.47 -2.66
C ARG A 7 2.32 -13.36 -3.12
N SER A 8 3.26 -13.63 -2.23
CA SER A 8 4.42 -14.50 -2.53
C SER A 8 4.05 -15.96 -2.72
N ASP A 9 2.89 -16.38 -2.23
CA ASP A 9 2.31 -17.70 -2.49
C ASP A 9 1.65 -17.83 -3.88
N GLY A 10 1.68 -16.75 -4.69
CA GLY A 10 1.02 -16.68 -6.00
C GLY A 10 -0.46 -16.31 -5.94
N GLY A 11 -1.04 -16.18 -4.74
CA GLY A 11 -2.39 -15.67 -4.54
C GLY A 11 -2.50 -14.19 -4.94
N THR A 12 -3.71 -13.76 -5.30
CA THR A 12 -3.99 -12.34 -5.55
C THR A 12 -5.13 -11.88 -4.67
N ASP A 13 -4.89 -10.82 -3.91
CA ASP A 13 -5.91 -10.15 -3.11
C ASP A 13 -6.37 -8.88 -3.84
N GLU A 14 -7.69 -8.69 -3.91
CA GLU A 14 -8.33 -7.56 -4.60
C GLU A 14 -9.01 -6.60 -3.62
N PHE A 15 -8.75 -5.31 -3.79
CA PHE A 15 -9.34 -4.21 -3.04
C PHE A 15 -10.01 -3.23 -4.01
N ALA A 16 -11.30 -3.48 -4.28
CA ALA A 16 -12.04 -2.82 -5.35
C ALA A 16 -12.85 -1.59 -4.91
N ARG A 17 -12.69 -1.09 -3.67
CA ARG A 17 -13.45 0.11 -3.25
C ARG A 17 -12.79 1.37 -3.80
N TYR A 18 -13.62 2.27 -4.31
CA TYR A 18 -13.15 3.59 -4.72
C TYR A 18 -12.47 4.31 -3.55
N GLY A 19 -11.21 4.69 -3.75
CA GLY A 19 -10.38 5.37 -2.75
C GLY A 19 -9.49 4.44 -1.93
N ASP A 20 -9.57 3.11 -2.12
CA ASP A 20 -8.56 2.18 -1.61
C ASP A 20 -7.22 2.51 -2.26
N ARG A 21 -6.16 2.57 -1.46
CA ARG A 21 -4.82 2.95 -1.92
C ARG A 21 -3.74 2.14 -1.24
N TYR A 22 -2.67 1.84 -1.95
CA TYR A 22 -1.51 1.17 -1.36
C TYR A 22 -0.39 2.16 -0.99
N VAL A 23 0.44 1.76 -0.02
CA VAL A 23 1.70 2.45 0.35
C VAL A 23 2.78 1.40 0.47
N LYS A 24 3.90 1.62 -0.23
CA LYS A 24 5.14 0.86 0.01
C LYS A 24 5.91 1.55 1.12
N LEU A 25 6.16 0.83 2.21
CA LEU A 25 6.90 1.33 3.36
C LEU A 25 8.41 1.13 3.16
N GLY A 26 9.21 1.94 3.87
CA GLY A 26 10.67 1.91 3.76
C GLY A 26 11.32 0.65 4.30
N ASP A 27 10.59 -0.15 5.09
CA ASP A 27 11.01 -1.46 5.59
C ASP A 27 10.70 -2.61 4.60
N GLY A 28 10.16 -2.29 3.42
CA GLY A 28 9.77 -3.25 2.39
C GLY A 28 8.37 -3.85 2.56
N SER A 29 7.64 -3.49 3.63
CA SER A 29 6.25 -3.89 3.79
C SER A 29 5.30 -3.06 2.91
N LEU A 30 4.13 -3.62 2.63
CA LEU A 30 3.06 -2.98 1.87
C LEU A 30 1.84 -2.80 2.76
N GLU A 31 1.23 -1.62 2.74
CA GLU A 31 -0.01 -1.33 3.44
C GLU A 31 -1.11 -0.89 2.48
N ILE A 32 -2.28 -1.51 2.60
CA ILE A 32 -3.48 -1.14 1.87
C ILE A 32 -4.39 -0.36 2.81
N ASN A 33 -4.55 0.92 2.50
CA ASN A 33 -5.46 1.82 3.19
C ASN A 33 -6.85 1.62 2.57
N ARG A 34 -7.71 0.89 3.27
CA ARG A 34 -9.08 0.61 2.82
C ARG A 34 -10.05 1.69 3.29
N VAL A 35 -10.90 2.16 2.39
CA VAL A 35 -11.93 3.14 2.72
C VAL A 35 -12.94 2.52 3.69
N GLY A 36 -13.13 3.19 4.83
CA GLY A 36 -14.01 2.75 5.91
C GLY A 36 -13.41 1.71 6.85
N ALA A 37 -12.14 1.31 6.66
CA ALA A 37 -11.43 0.48 7.63
C ALA A 37 -10.65 1.36 8.60
N GLN A 38 -10.70 1.03 9.89
CA GLN A 38 -9.92 1.74 10.92
C GLN A 38 -8.42 1.43 10.84
N GLN A 39 -8.06 0.25 10.34
CA GLN A 39 -6.68 -0.20 10.23
C GLN A 39 -6.36 -0.61 8.79
N PRO A 40 -5.15 -0.31 8.30
CA PRO A 40 -4.71 -0.78 7.00
C PRO A 40 -4.51 -2.30 7.00
N THR A 41 -4.70 -2.93 5.84
CA THR A 41 -4.26 -4.32 5.63
C THR A 41 -2.76 -4.30 5.33
N ARG A 42 -1.96 -5.01 6.12
CA ARG A 42 -0.50 -4.99 6.00
C ARG A 42 0.03 -6.33 5.48
N TYR A 43 0.94 -6.25 4.52
CA TYR A 43 1.74 -7.36 4.01
C TYR A 43 3.20 -7.11 4.43
N PRO A 44 3.78 -7.96 5.29
CA PRO A 44 5.19 -7.93 5.59
C PRO A 44 6.08 -7.99 4.33
N ALA A 45 7.31 -7.51 4.47
CA ALA A 45 8.32 -7.70 3.43
C ALA A 45 8.50 -9.21 3.19
N GLY A 46 8.36 -9.65 1.95
CA GLY A 46 8.45 -11.06 1.57
C GLY A 46 7.11 -11.78 1.47
N ASP A 47 6.00 -11.21 1.93
CA ASP A 47 4.65 -11.81 1.80
C ASP A 47 3.91 -11.33 0.54
N TRP A 48 4.47 -10.36 -0.17
CA TRP A 48 3.95 -9.84 -1.43
C TRP A 48 5.08 -9.65 -2.46
N THR A 49 4.71 -9.69 -3.74
CA THR A 49 5.64 -9.60 -4.87
C THR A 49 5.35 -8.39 -5.76
N THR A 50 4.10 -8.24 -6.19
CA THR A 50 3.66 -7.12 -7.03
C THR A 50 2.40 -6.47 -6.49
N VAL A 51 2.28 -5.17 -6.73
CA VAL A 51 1.06 -4.41 -6.45
C VAL A 51 0.77 -3.47 -7.60
N SER A 52 -0.49 -3.36 -7.98
CA SER A 52 -0.99 -2.42 -8.99
C SER A 52 -2.23 -1.70 -8.48
N GLY A 53 -2.44 -0.46 -8.92
CA GLY A 53 -3.60 0.35 -8.54
C GLY A 53 -3.20 1.74 -8.08
N ASP A 54 -4.02 2.35 -7.23
CA ASP A 54 -3.76 3.70 -6.74
C ASP A 54 -2.74 3.70 -5.60
N GLU A 55 -1.58 4.29 -5.84
CA GLU A 55 -0.59 4.55 -4.80
C GLU A 55 -0.97 5.81 -4.01
N LYS A 56 -0.97 5.72 -2.68
CA LYS A 56 -1.04 6.89 -1.81
C LYS A 56 0.32 7.60 -1.91
N ARG A 57 0.38 8.61 -2.78
CA ARG A 57 1.52 9.52 -2.89
C ARG A 57 1.84 10.13 -1.53
N SER A 58 2.94 9.70 -0.91
CA SER A 58 3.47 10.43 0.23
C SER A 58 4.01 11.76 -0.28
N HIS A 59 3.53 12.88 0.26
CA HIS A 59 4.18 14.17 0.10
C HIS A 59 5.52 14.11 0.83
N ARG A 60 6.52 13.42 0.27
CA ARG A 60 7.92 13.48 0.73
C ARG A 60 8.59 14.72 0.13
N GLY A 61 7.90 15.85 0.20
CA GLY A 61 8.37 17.16 -0.22
C GLY A 61 8.29 18.13 0.97
N LEU A 62 9.46 18.59 1.41
CA LEU A 62 9.67 19.84 2.15
C LEU A 62 9.38 19.89 3.66
N PHE A 63 9.98 18.99 4.44
CA PHE A 63 10.44 19.37 5.79
C PHE A 63 11.96 19.20 5.88
N ARG A 64 12.70 20.06 5.16
CA ARG A 64 14.07 20.40 5.55
C ARG A 64 13.95 21.26 6.81
N ARG A 65 14.14 20.64 7.95
CA ARG A 65 14.30 21.32 9.25
C ARG A 65 15.57 22.17 9.15
N THR A 66 15.43 23.47 8.91
CA THR A 66 16.54 24.42 8.98
C THR A 66 16.96 24.61 10.43
N ARG A 67 18.24 24.31 10.66
CA ARG A 67 19.16 24.70 11.76
C ARG A 67 18.61 24.73 13.18
#